data_AF-A0AAN3VXB6-F1
#
_entry.id   AF-A0AAN3VXB6-F1
#
_cell.length_a   1.000
_cell.length_b   1.000
_cell.length_c   1.000
_cell.angle_alpha   90.00
_cell.angle_beta   90.00
_cell.angle_gamma   90.00
#
_symmetry.space_group_name_H-M   'P 1'
#
loop_
_entity.id
_entity.type
_entity.pdbx_description
1 polymer ?
#
loop_
_entity_poly.entity_id
_entity_poly.type
_entity_poly.pdbx_seq_one_letter_code
_entity_poly.pdbx_strand_id
1 'polypeptide(L)' 'MEEKTINFKIDSELYKEIKIKIAKEGKTIKQYLTDLIKKDMKK' A
#
# COMPACT_ATOMS: atom_id res chain seq x y z
N MET A 1 -17.81 -6.38 10.35
CA MET A 1 -16.52 -7.04 10.02
C MET A 1 -15.47 -6.43 10.92
N GLU A 2 -14.62 -7.24 11.54
CA GLU A 2 -13.60 -6.76 12.47
C GLU A 2 -12.45 -6.12 11.66
N GLU A 3 -12.23 -4.82 11.83
CA GLU A 3 -11.12 -4.10 11.19
C GLU A 3 -9.87 -4.21 12.08
N LYS A 4 -8.73 -4.55 11.47
CA LYS A 4 -7.42 -4.58 12.14
C LYS A 4 -6.48 -3.57 11.47
N THR A 5 -5.68 -2.89 12.28
CA THR A 5 -4.69 -1.91 11.80
C THR A 5 -3.33 -2.58 11.58
N ILE A 6 -2.70 -2.30 10.44
CA ILE A 6 -1.32 -2.70 10.14
C ILE A 6 -0.46 -1.44 10.18
N ASN A 7 0.50 -1.38 11.12
CA ASN A 7 1.38 -0.22 11.29
C ASN A 7 2.85 -0.67 11.23
N PHE A 8 3.64 -0.04 10.37
CA PHE A 8 5.06 -0.32 10.21
C PHE A 8 5.80 0.93 9.74
N LYS A 9 7.10 0.98 10.02
CA LYS A 9 7.98 2.04 9.52
C LYS A 9 8.61 1.58 8.22
N ILE A 10 8.73 2.48 7.26
CA ILE A 10 9.51 2.28 6.06
C ILE A 10 10.46 3.44 5.85
N ASP A 11 11.43 3.21 4.98
CA ASP A 11 12.30 4.26 4.50
C ASP A 11 11.52 5.43 3.88
N SER A 12 12.04 6.64 4.09
CA SER A 12 11.39 7.88 3.68
C SER A 12 11.36 8.06 2.16
N GLU A 13 12.41 7.64 1.46
CA GLU A 13 12.49 7.68 0.00
C GLU A 13 11.48 6.71 -0.59
N LEU A 14 11.42 5.49 -0.06
CA LEU A 14 10.42 4.49 -0.47
C LEU A 14 8.99 5.01 -0.26
N TYR A 15 8.69 5.66 0.87
CA TYR A 15 7.39 6.27 1.11
C TYR A 15 7.04 7.35 0.07
N LYS A 16 8.02 8.17 -0.33
CA LYS A 16 7.86 9.21 -1.35
C LYS A 16 7.59 8.60 -2.72
N GLU A 17 8.33 7.57 -3.11
CA GLU A 17 8.12 6.87 -4.38
C GLU A 17 6.73 6.22 -4.45
N ILE A 18 6.31 5.56 -3.37
CA ILE A 18 4.96 4.99 -3.26
C ILE A 18 3.90 6.08 -3.45
N LYS A 19 4.05 7.24 -2.79
CA LYS A 19 3.11 8.36 -2.93
C LYS A 19 3.02 8.88 -4.37
N ILE A 20 4.15 9.01 -5.07
CA ILE A 20 4.16 9.45 -6.47
C ILE A 20 3.44 8.43 -7.35
N LYS A 21 3.72 7.14 -7.15
CA LYS A 21 3.13 6.05 -7.92
C LYS A 21 1.61 6.00 -7.76
N ILE A 22 1.12 5.99 -6.52
CA ILE A 22 -0.32 5.91 -6.27
C ILE A 22 -1.07 7.17 -6.75
N ALA A 23 -0.42 8.34 -6.71
CA ALA A 23 -1.00 9.58 -7.23
C ALA A 23 -1.20 9.51 -8.75
N LYS A 24 -0.21 8.95 -9.48
CA LYS A 24 -0.33 8.70 -10.93
C LYS A 24 -1.42 7.68 -11.26
N GLU A 25 -1.61 6.68 -10.41
CA GLU A 25 -2.62 5.63 -10.60
C GLU A 25 -4.02 6.01 -10.05
N GLY A 26 -4.19 7.19 -9.42
CA GLY A 26 -5.44 7.59 -8.79
C GLY A 26 -5.86 6.70 -7.61
N LYS A 27 -4.89 6.11 -6.89
CA LYS A 27 -5.10 5.15 -5.80
C LYS A 27 -4.68 5.72 -4.45
N THR A 28 -5.24 5.16 -3.38
CA THR A 28 -4.77 5.41 -2.01
C THR A 28 -3.67 4.42 -1.61
N ILE A 29 -2.86 4.79 -0.60
CA ILE A 29 -1.85 3.87 0.00
C ILE A 29 -2.52 2.57 0.46
N LYS A 30 -3.68 2.68 1.12
CA LYS A 30 -4.45 1.53 1.61
C LYS A 30 -4.80 0.58 0.46
N GLN A 31 -5.36 1.11 -0.63
CA GLN A 31 -5.69 0.30 -1.81
C GLN A 31 -4.44 -0.34 -2.41
N TYR A 32 -3.37 0.42 -2.62
CA TYR A 32 -2.12 -0.08 -3.19
C TYR A 32 -1.55 -1.27 -2.39
N LEU A 33 -1.41 -1.11 -1.07
CA LEU A 33 -0.90 -2.18 -0.21
C LEU A 33 -1.85 -3.38 -0.15
N THR A 34 -3.16 -3.14 -0.09
CA THR A 34 -4.15 -4.22 -0.07
C THR A 34 -4.12 -5.02 -1.37
N ASP A 35 -4.01 -4.35 -2.53
CA ASP A 35 -3.89 -5.00 -3.83
C ASP A 35 -2.61 -5.82 -3.94
N LEU A 36 -1.48 -5.28 -3.46
CA LEU A 36 -0.21 -6.01 -3.44
C LEU A 36 -0.32 -7.29 -2.60
N ILE A 37 -0.84 -7.20 -1.37
CA ILE A 37 -1.01 -8.36 -0.49
C ILE A 37 -1.96 -9.38 -1.13
N LYS A 38 -3.08 -8.93 -1.70
CA LYS A 38 -4.03 -9.83 -2.37
C LYS A 38 -3.45 -10.50 -3.61
N LYS A 39 -2.61 -9.80 -4.38
CA LYS A 39 -1.92 -10.36 -5.54
C LYS A 39 -0.90 -11.40 -5.11
N ASP A 40 -0.13 -11.12 -4.06
CA ASP A 40 0.84 -12.05 -3.49
C ASP A 40 0.18 -13.33 -2.94
N MET A 41 -0.97 -13.19 -2.28
CA MET A 41 -1.75 -14.32 -1.77
C MET A 41 -2.45 -15.14 -2.86
N LYS A 42 -2.64 -14.59 -4.06
CA LYS A 42 -3.17 -15.32 -5.22
C LYS A 42 -2.00 -16.02 -5.91
N LYS A 43 -1.69 -17.20 -5.38
CA LYS A 43 -0.71 -18.16 -5.88
C LYS A 43 -0.77 -18.32 -7.41
#